data_AF-A0A3P6EA09-F1
#
_entry.id   AF-A0A3P6EA09-F1
#
_cell.length_a   1.000
_cell.length_b   1.000
_cell.length_c   1.000
_cell.angle_alpha   90.00
_cell.angle_beta   90.00
_cell.angle_gamma   90.00
#
_symmetry.space_group_name_H-M   'P 1'
#
loop_
_entity.id
_entity.type
_entity.pdbx_description
1 polymer ?
#
loop_
_entity_poly.entity_id
_entity_poly.type
_entity_poly.pdbx_seq_one_letter_code
_entity_poly.pdbx_strand_id
1 'polypeptide(L)'
;MFECIKWRCKWSLGAAKMEKHGLFEIIKYTGPHTCRAIEPEKSDSEFEADEIERLVRRHPTLSFSELQNWWKANIGYALETWEVRAAKEEAIKRAFGDQSFEDLPKLMSAFQSSNGLLVDWKYDLFPNPKFASFCGVFWGFPQSVQGFQHCRPLILVDTKELSGKNQLNLMIASGVDADNVYLPLAFAVTKQVSSDSWRWFLTNIRKKVTQRKGLCLISSPHPDILSVINEPGSQWKEPWAYHRFCLKQFSSQFCSGFPGYNQLENLVKQAGSTGQKEEFETHIERIKKENPEARRRLAQIPQNQWALVHDSGRRYKIMEIDTKSLFAVCRGFELADHAVTGSVMLLFDELRDRFYDLSHFSRGSLNSGHVYTKPVTDKLEEFRTATVTYVVMPLDNNAFKVAEPAQNDEWIVRLSDCSCTCGDFQSYKFPCLHVLAVCKQLKINPLQYVDNCYTYERSYKTYAATFSSVPELAAWLEASGVPRLFPPVIPTPPPPPPPPPSKEPPSDEELRNAILDILKVMDFKMASFTDIIKQLADKFRYDLTPRKSSIEVMIQYEL
;
A
#
# COMPACT_ATOMS: atom_id res chain seq x y z
N MET A 1 -2.83 -9.30 53.58
CA MET A 1 -3.30 -10.05 52.39
C MET A 1 -2.30 -9.76 51.29
N PHE A 2 -1.71 -10.78 50.70
CA PHE A 2 -0.81 -10.67 49.55
C PHE A 2 -1.62 -10.97 48.29
N GLU A 3 -1.47 -10.16 47.26
CA GLU A 3 -2.15 -10.32 45.98
C GLU A 3 -1.13 -10.22 44.86
N CYS A 4 -1.37 -10.92 43.76
CA CYS A 4 -0.51 -10.77 42.58
C CYS A 4 -0.73 -9.38 41.97
N ILE A 5 0.37 -8.71 41.58
CA ILE A 5 0.30 -7.41 40.92
C ILE A 5 -0.32 -7.50 39.51
N LYS A 6 -0.25 -8.69 38.87
CA LYS A 6 -0.81 -8.91 37.53
C LYS A 6 -2.33 -8.98 37.59
N TRP A 7 -3.01 -8.07 36.90
CA TRP A 7 -4.46 -7.90 36.98
C TRP A 7 -5.29 -9.12 36.53
N ARG A 8 -4.75 -9.97 35.65
CA ARG A 8 -5.36 -11.24 35.23
C ARG A 8 -5.15 -12.37 36.23
N CYS A 9 -4.19 -12.23 37.13
CA CYS A 9 -3.88 -13.22 38.14
C CYS A 9 -4.79 -13.02 39.35
N LYS A 10 -5.72 -13.96 39.55
CA LYS A 10 -6.59 -13.96 40.73
C LYS A 10 -5.89 -14.48 41.98
N TRP A 11 -4.57 -14.64 41.94
CA TRP A 11 -3.84 -15.22 43.05
C TRP A 11 -3.84 -14.27 44.25
N SER A 12 -4.18 -14.82 45.41
CA SER A 12 -4.11 -14.11 46.68
C SER A 12 -3.79 -15.07 47.82
N LEU A 13 -3.06 -14.56 48.82
CA LEU A 13 -2.67 -15.25 50.03
C LEU A 13 -2.96 -14.36 51.25
N GLY A 14 -3.96 -14.72 52.04
CA GLY A 14 -4.19 -14.15 53.35
C GLY A 14 -3.43 -14.93 54.40
N ALA A 15 -2.61 -14.25 55.21
CA ALA A 15 -2.00 -14.82 56.41
C ALA A 15 -2.36 -13.96 57.63
N ALA A 16 -2.62 -14.60 58.76
CA ALA A 16 -2.90 -13.94 60.03
C ALA A 16 -2.13 -14.61 61.17
N LYS A 17 -1.73 -13.82 62.16
CA LYS A 17 -1.07 -14.33 63.37
C LYS A 17 -2.13 -14.85 64.34
N MET A 18 -2.02 -16.11 64.74
CA MET A 18 -2.99 -16.73 65.65
C MET A 18 -2.61 -16.46 67.10
N GLU A 19 -3.55 -15.96 67.89
CA GLU A 19 -3.34 -15.61 69.30
C GLU A 19 -2.94 -16.83 70.15
N LYS A 20 -3.52 -18.01 69.84
CA LYS A 20 -3.35 -19.26 70.60
C LYS A 20 -1.91 -19.79 70.66
N HIS A 21 -1.09 -19.55 69.65
CA HIS A 21 0.30 -20.07 69.59
C HIS A 21 1.29 -19.08 68.97
N GLY A 22 0.87 -17.85 68.65
CA GLY A 22 1.73 -16.79 68.14
C GLY A 22 2.33 -17.03 66.74
N LEU A 23 1.88 -18.07 66.02
CA LEU A 23 2.37 -18.40 64.67
C LEU A 23 1.43 -17.82 63.61
N PHE A 24 1.97 -17.58 62.40
CA PHE A 24 1.17 -17.18 61.25
C PHE A 24 0.55 -18.40 60.58
N GLU A 25 -0.77 -18.38 60.39
CA GLU A 25 -1.50 -19.37 59.61
C GLU A 25 -2.00 -18.72 58.30
N ILE A 26 -2.04 -19.52 57.23
CA ILE A 26 -2.65 -19.12 55.97
C ILE A 26 -4.17 -19.24 56.14
N ILE A 27 -4.86 -18.10 56.11
CA ILE A 27 -6.31 -18.00 56.31
C ILE A 27 -7.10 -17.94 55.00
N LYS A 28 -6.44 -17.58 53.89
CA LYS A 28 -7.07 -17.51 52.56
C LYS A 28 -6.04 -17.84 51.50
N TYR A 29 -6.37 -18.74 50.58
CA TYR A 29 -5.55 -19.03 49.41
C TYR A 29 -6.44 -19.09 48.18
N THR A 30 -6.10 -18.30 47.16
CA THR A 30 -6.68 -18.40 45.82
C THR A 30 -5.54 -18.63 44.86
N GLY A 31 -5.51 -19.76 44.17
CA GLY A 31 -4.42 -20.13 43.27
C GLY A 31 -4.85 -21.16 42.21
N PRO A 32 -3.90 -21.71 41.44
CA PRO A 32 -2.44 -21.53 41.53
C PRO A 32 -1.92 -20.17 41.02
N HIS A 33 -0.76 -19.72 41.52
CA HIS A 33 0.00 -18.62 40.91
C HIS A 33 0.83 -19.17 39.75
N THR A 34 0.43 -18.88 38.52
CA THR A 34 1.12 -19.35 37.30
C THR A 34 1.91 -18.26 36.58
N CYS A 35 1.98 -17.05 37.16
CA CYS A 35 2.68 -15.94 36.53
C CYS A 35 4.19 -16.16 36.57
N ARG A 36 4.84 -16.02 35.41
CA ARG A 36 6.31 -15.97 35.30
C ARG A 36 6.86 -14.82 36.15
N ALA A 37 8.01 -15.06 36.79
CA ALA A 37 8.82 -14.01 37.40
C ALA A 37 9.22 -12.98 36.34
N ILE A 38 9.28 -11.71 36.72
CA ILE A 38 9.76 -10.64 35.84
C ILE A 38 11.27 -10.84 35.71
N GLU A 39 11.71 -11.54 34.66
CA GLU A 39 13.11 -11.65 34.28
C GLU A 39 13.39 -10.59 33.20
N PRO A 40 14.16 -9.52 33.50
CA PRO A 40 14.43 -8.44 32.55
C PRO A 40 15.12 -8.90 31.26
N GLU A 41 15.75 -10.08 31.28
CA GLU A 41 16.58 -10.60 30.18
C GLU A 41 15.77 -11.37 29.11
N LYS A 42 14.46 -11.56 29.32
CA LYS A 42 13.56 -12.21 28.35
C LYS A 42 12.26 -11.42 28.24
N SER A 43 12.33 -10.24 27.61
CA SER A 43 11.14 -9.56 27.08
C SER A 43 10.37 -10.54 26.20
N ASP A 44 9.11 -10.75 26.55
CA ASP A 44 8.15 -11.52 25.77
C ASP A 44 7.02 -10.54 25.43
N SER A 45 6.81 -10.29 24.14
CA SER A 45 5.76 -9.36 23.65
C SER A 45 4.38 -9.68 24.24
N GLU A 46 4.13 -10.93 24.62
CA GLU A 46 2.89 -11.35 25.27
C GLU A 46 2.74 -10.77 26.68
N PHE A 47 3.84 -10.72 27.46
CA PHE A 47 3.86 -10.11 28.78
C PHE A 47 3.66 -8.59 28.68
N GLU A 48 4.34 -7.94 27.74
CA GLU A 48 4.23 -6.49 27.55
C GLU A 48 2.81 -6.09 27.16
N ALA A 49 2.22 -6.85 26.23
CA ALA A 49 0.83 -6.66 25.83
C ALA A 49 -0.13 -6.84 27.02
N ASP A 50 0.06 -7.86 27.87
CA ASP A 50 -0.77 -8.12 29.05
C ASP A 50 -0.78 -6.96 30.05
N GLU A 51 0.39 -6.35 30.29
CA GLU A 51 0.54 -5.25 31.24
C GLU A 51 -0.11 -3.96 30.72
N ILE A 52 0.02 -3.64 29.43
CA ILE A 52 -0.56 -2.43 28.84
C ILE A 52 -2.03 -2.60 28.42
N GLU A 53 -2.55 -3.83 28.31
CA GLU A 53 -3.87 -4.08 27.72
C GLU A 53 -4.99 -3.27 28.39
N ARG A 54 -4.98 -3.20 29.73
CA ARG A 54 -6.01 -2.45 30.47
C ARG A 54 -5.95 -0.95 30.14
N LEU A 55 -4.75 -0.40 29.97
CA LEU A 55 -4.55 0.99 29.60
C LEU A 55 -5.00 1.23 28.16
N VAL A 56 -4.60 0.36 27.22
CA VAL A 56 -4.98 0.43 25.80
C VAL A 56 -6.49 0.29 25.61
N ARG A 57 -7.18 -0.56 26.38
CA ARG A 57 -8.64 -0.68 26.33
C ARG A 57 -9.36 0.62 26.72
N ARG A 58 -8.78 1.40 27.63
CA ARG A 58 -9.36 2.69 28.06
C ARG A 58 -8.96 3.81 27.10
N HIS A 59 -7.69 3.85 26.72
CA HIS A 59 -7.11 4.88 25.85
C HIS A 59 -6.41 4.23 24.64
N PRO A 60 -7.18 3.75 23.66
CA PRO A 60 -6.61 2.98 22.54
C PRO A 60 -5.69 3.80 21.63
N THR A 61 -5.81 5.12 21.66
CA THR A 61 -5.09 6.11 20.84
C THR A 61 -3.93 6.80 21.57
N LEU A 62 -3.44 6.24 22.70
CA LEU A 62 -2.19 6.71 23.33
C LEU A 62 -1.02 6.56 22.37
N SER A 63 -0.12 7.54 22.29
CA SER A 63 1.05 7.43 21.41
C SER A 63 2.00 6.34 21.89
N PHE A 64 2.89 5.89 21.00
CA PHE A 64 3.95 4.96 21.39
C PHE A 64 4.84 5.59 22.47
N SER A 65 5.13 6.90 22.36
CA SER A 65 5.89 7.63 23.37
C SER A 65 5.17 7.72 24.73
N GLU A 66 3.86 7.95 24.74
CA GLU A 66 3.06 7.96 25.97
C GLU A 66 3.07 6.59 26.66
N LEU A 67 2.97 5.51 25.89
CA LEU A 67 3.06 4.14 26.40
C LEU A 67 4.46 3.80 26.90
N GLN A 68 5.52 4.22 26.21
CA GLN A 68 6.90 4.05 26.66
C GLN A 68 7.13 4.75 28.01
N ASN A 69 6.64 5.98 28.15
CA ASN A 69 6.76 6.74 29.39
C ASN A 69 5.98 6.09 30.53
N TRP A 70 4.75 5.63 30.25
CA TRP A 70 3.95 4.88 31.22
C TRP A 70 4.65 3.59 31.66
N TRP A 71 5.18 2.82 30.70
CA TRP A 71 5.90 1.58 30.98
C TRP A 71 7.10 1.82 31.91
N LYS A 72 7.94 2.79 31.57
CA LYS A 72 9.12 3.14 32.38
C LYS A 72 8.74 3.56 33.80
N ALA A 73 7.66 4.33 33.95
CA ALA A 73 7.18 4.78 35.26
C ALA A 73 6.62 3.63 36.12
N ASN A 74 5.96 2.64 35.50
CA ASN A 74 5.23 1.59 36.21
C ASN A 74 6.05 0.30 36.41
N ILE A 75 6.92 -0.04 35.46
CA ILE A 75 7.68 -1.30 35.45
C ILE A 75 9.16 -1.07 35.82
N GLY A 76 9.68 0.15 35.61
CA GLY A 76 11.00 0.56 36.10
C GLY A 76 12.17 0.47 35.10
N TYR A 77 11.92 0.02 33.86
CA TYR A 77 12.91 0.04 32.76
C TYR A 77 12.28 0.57 31.47
N ALA A 78 13.09 0.98 30.49
CA ALA A 78 12.61 1.51 29.23
C ALA A 78 12.48 0.39 28.18
N LEU A 79 11.37 0.38 27.44
CA LEU A 79 11.22 -0.43 26.24
C LEU A 79 11.66 0.36 25.00
N GLU A 80 12.26 -0.35 24.06
CA GLU A 80 12.52 0.13 22.72
C GLU A 80 11.21 0.40 21.98
N THR A 81 11.25 1.29 20.99
CA THR A 81 10.04 1.72 20.25
C THR A 81 9.35 0.55 19.54
N TRP A 82 10.13 -0.42 19.06
CA TRP A 82 9.58 -1.60 18.39
C TRP A 82 8.89 -2.57 19.36
N GLU A 83 9.36 -2.66 20.61
CA GLU A 83 8.77 -3.51 21.66
C GLU A 83 7.40 -2.95 22.08
N VAL A 84 7.33 -1.65 22.41
CA VAL A 84 6.05 -1.00 22.77
C VAL A 84 5.05 -1.07 21.64
N ARG A 85 5.52 -0.92 20.40
CA ARG A 85 4.69 -1.08 19.20
C ARG A 85 4.11 -2.48 19.12
N ALA A 86 4.94 -3.53 19.21
CA ALA A 86 4.49 -4.92 19.15
C ALA A 86 3.48 -5.22 20.28
N ALA A 87 3.78 -4.78 21.50
CA ALA A 87 2.89 -4.92 22.64
C ALA A 87 1.54 -4.22 22.40
N LYS A 88 1.56 -2.99 21.86
CA LYS A 88 0.34 -2.22 21.58
C LYS A 88 -0.50 -2.86 20.48
N GLU A 89 0.15 -3.33 19.41
CA GLU A 89 -0.50 -4.01 18.30
C GLU A 89 -1.26 -5.25 18.82
N GLU A 90 -0.64 -6.05 19.68
CA GLU A 90 -1.26 -7.23 20.30
C GLU A 90 -2.37 -6.84 21.30
N ALA A 91 -2.18 -5.79 22.11
CA ALA A 91 -3.22 -5.28 23.00
C ALA A 91 -4.46 -4.78 22.25
N ILE A 92 -4.28 -4.06 21.13
CA ILE A 92 -5.37 -3.61 20.25
C ILE A 92 -6.09 -4.80 19.62
N LYS A 93 -5.35 -5.80 19.14
CA LYS A 93 -5.93 -7.04 18.61
C LYS A 93 -6.86 -7.71 19.62
N ARG A 94 -6.40 -7.89 20.86
CA ARG A 94 -7.20 -8.47 21.95
C ARG A 94 -8.38 -7.59 22.35
N ALA A 95 -8.27 -6.28 22.19
CA ALA A 95 -9.31 -5.34 22.57
C ALA A 95 -10.45 -5.24 21.54
N PHE A 96 -10.14 -5.30 20.24
CA PHE A 96 -11.07 -4.95 19.15
C PHE A 96 -11.25 -6.03 18.07
N GLY A 97 -10.61 -7.21 18.21
CA GLY A 97 -10.39 -8.23 17.17
C GLY A 97 -11.61 -8.77 16.41
N ASP A 98 -12.83 -8.73 16.97
CA ASP A 98 -14.02 -9.30 16.32
C ASP A 98 -15.20 -8.32 16.11
N GLN A 99 -15.15 -7.08 16.65
CA GLN A 99 -16.28 -6.12 16.64
C GLN A 99 -16.06 -4.88 15.77
N SER A 100 -15.12 -4.93 14.80
CA SER A 100 -14.61 -3.74 14.10
C SER A 100 -15.69 -2.79 13.57
N PHE A 101 -16.72 -3.29 12.89
CA PHE A 101 -17.61 -2.39 12.14
C PHE A 101 -18.58 -1.60 13.01
N GLU A 102 -18.90 -2.07 14.22
CA GLU A 102 -19.76 -1.32 15.15
C GLU A 102 -19.01 -0.17 15.83
N ASP A 103 -17.73 -0.35 16.13
CA ASP A 103 -16.89 0.66 16.79
C ASP A 103 -16.28 1.68 15.82
N LEU A 104 -16.15 1.32 14.54
CA LEU A 104 -15.52 2.17 13.53
C LEU A 104 -16.19 3.55 13.41
N PRO A 105 -17.53 3.68 13.35
CA PRO A 105 -18.17 4.99 13.31
C PRO A 105 -17.88 5.83 14.57
N LYS A 106 -17.85 5.21 15.75
CA LYS A 106 -17.55 5.90 17.02
C LYS A 106 -16.13 6.43 17.04
N LEU A 107 -15.17 5.62 16.60
CA LEU A 107 -13.78 6.02 16.44
C LEU A 107 -13.65 7.21 15.47
N MET A 108 -14.30 7.14 14.30
CA MET A 108 -14.28 8.24 13.32
C MET A 108 -14.92 9.52 13.88
N SER A 109 -16.00 9.41 14.67
CA SER A 109 -16.64 10.52 15.38
C SER A 109 -15.70 11.14 16.44
N ALA A 110 -14.96 10.30 17.17
CA ALA A 110 -13.95 10.75 18.12
C ALA A 110 -12.79 11.49 17.43
N PHE A 111 -12.33 11.01 16.26
CA PHE A 111 -11.37 11.75 15.43
C PHE A 111 -11.96 13.03 14.84
N GLN A 112 -13.23 13.04 14.47
CA GLN A 112 -13.88 14.23 13.95
C GLN A 112 -13.96 15.34 15.00
N SER A 113 -14.36 15.01 16.22
CA SER A 113 -14.48 15.97 17.32
C SER A 113 -13.11 16.47 17.82
N SER A 114 -12.10 15.60 17.89
CA SER A 114 -10.76 15.96 18.40
C SER A 114 -9.85 16.60 17.35
N ASN A 115 -9.95 16.16 16.09
CA ASN A 115 -8.99 16.47 15.03
C ASN A 115 -9.62 17.01 13.74
N GLY A 116 -10.95 17.18 13.69
CA GLY A 116 -11.65 17.70 12.51
C GLY A 116 -11.70 16.73 11.33
N LEU A 117 -11.56 15.43 11.57
CA LEU A 117 -11.55 14.38 10.54
C LEU A 117 -12.59 14.61 9.44
N LEU A 118 -12.12 14.56 8.19
CA LEU A 118 -12.96 14.56 7.01
C LEU A 118 -13.35 13.11 6.71
N VAL A 119 -14.64 12.76 6.82
CA VAL A 119 -15.11 11.38 6.63
C VAL A 119 -16.25 11.31 5.62
N ASP A 120 -16.31 10.22 4.84
CA ASP A 120 -17.42 9.87 3.96
C ASP A 120 -17.72 8.37 4.06
N TRP A 121 -18.99 7.99 4.04
CA TRP A 121 -19.42 6.60 4.21
C TRP A 121 -20.13 6.07 2.98
N LYS A 122 -19.90 4.80 2.66
CA LYS A 122 -20.69 3.98 1.75
C LYS A 122 -21.18 2.75 2.49
N TYR A 123 -22.48 2.50 2.42
CA TYR A 123 -23.13 1.34 3.01
C TYR A 123 -24.41 1.00 2.26
N ASP A 124 -24.80 -0.26 2.32
CA ASP A 124 -26.06 -0.76 1.77
C ASP A 124 -27.06 -0.92 2.94
N LEU A 125 -28.16 -0.15 2.93
CA LEU A 125 -29.16 -0.20 4.00
C LEU A 125 -29.86 -1.55 4.03
N PHE A 126 -30.08 -2.07 5.23
CA PHE A 126 -30.99 -3.20 5.44
C PHE A 126 -32.45 -2.74 5.50
N PRO A 127 -33.43 -3.66 5.48
CA PRO A 127 -34.85 -3.30 5.61
C PRO A 127 -35.16 -2.46 6.85
N ASN A 128 -34.41 -2.66 7.94
CA ASN A 128 -34.41 -1.75 9.07
C ASN A 128 -33.30 -0.69 8.88
N PRO A 129 -33.64 0.60 8.71
CA PRO A 129 -32.68 1.67 8.39
C PRO A 129 -31.71 1.99 9.53
N LYS A 130 -31.90 1.42 10.72
CA LYS A 130 -30.93 1.50 11.83
C LYS A 130 -29.67 0.67 11.56
N PHE A 131 -29.71 -0.24 10.59
CA PHE A 131 -28.65 -1.19 10.30
C PHE A 131 -28.26 -1.15 8.82
N ALA A 132 -26.97 -1.34 8.53
CA ALA A 132 -26.47 -1.40 7.15
C ALA A 132 -25.26 -2.34 7.00
N SER A 133 -25.05 -2.82 5.78
CA SER A 133 -23.85 -3.55 5.37
C SER A 133 -22.74 -2.58 4.96
N PHE A 134 -21.55 -2.72 5.55
CA PHE A 134 -20.40 -1.89 5.23
C PHE A 134 -19.96 -2.06 3.77
N CYS A 135 -19.80 -0.94 3.04
CA CYS A 135 -19.26 -0.94 1.68
C CYS A 135 -17.95 -0.16 1.58
N GLY A 136 -17.81 0.92 2.35
CA GLY A 136 -16.55 1.61 2.46
C GLY A 136 -16.60 2.84 3.37
N VAL A 137 -15.42 3.26 3.82
CA VAL A 137 -15.22 4.53 4.53
C VAL A 137 -14.01 5.23 3.93
N PHE A 138 -14.17 6.52 3.63
CA PHE A 138 -13.12 7.42 3.21
C PHE A 138 -12.80 8.34 4.37
N TRP A 139 -11.51 8.62 4.59
CA TRP A 139 -11.14 9.67 5.53
C TRP A 139 -9.86 10.41 5.14
N GLY A 140 -9.72 11.62 5.65
CA GLY A 140 -8.51 12.43 5.57
C GLY A 140 -8.41 13.35 6.80
N PHE A 141 -7.19 13.57 7.27
CA PHE A 141 -6.92 14.44 8.42
C PHE A 141 -6.64 15.87 7.94
N PRO A 142 -7.32 16.90 8.49
CA PRO A 142 -7.03 18.30 8.16
C PRO A 142 -5.57 18.69 8.32
N GLN A 143 -4.84 18.07 9.24
CA GLN A 143 -3.40 18.25 9.46
C GLN A 143 -2.61 17.93 8.17
N SER A 144 -2.88 16.79 7.53
CA SER A 144 -2.29 16.43 6.23
C SER A 144 -2.76 17.34 5.11
N VAL A 145 -4.03 17.76 5.12
CA VAL A 145 -4.58 18.70 4.12
C VAL A 145 -3.87 20.05 4.16
N GLN A 146 -3.64 20.59 5.36
CA GLN A 146 -2.89 21.83 5.57
C GLN A 146 -1.44 21.67 5.09
N GLY A 147 -0.79 20.57 5.48
CA GLY A 147 0.57 20.25 5.08
C GLY A 147 0.77 20.16 3.57
N PHE A 148 -0.19 19.58 2.85
CA PHE A 148 -0.12 19.37 1.40
C PHE A 148 0.05 20.67 0.59
N GLN A 149 -0.38 21.82 1.12
CA GLN A 149 -0.17 23.11 0.46
C GLN A 149 1.32 23.48 0.31
N HIS A 150 2.18 22.85 1.12
CA HIS A 150 3.63 23.03 1.11
C HIS A 150 4.37 21.93 0.32
N CYS A 151 3.68 20.83 0.00
CA CYS A 151 4.19 19.77 -0.85
C CYS A 151 4.25 20.17 -2.34
N ARG A 152 4.96 19.35 -3.13
CA ARG A 152 4.95 19.42 -4.60
C ARG A 152 3.51 19.25 -5.11
N PRO A 153 3.13 19.87 -6.24
CA PRO A 153 1.79 19.76 -6.84
C PRO A 153 1.54 18.38 -7.47
N LEU A 154 1.77 17.30 -6.74
CA LEU A 154 1.53 15.94 -7.20
C LEU A 154 0.94 15.07 -6.10
N ILE A 155 0.13 14.10 -6.50
CA ILE A 155 -0.48 13.10 -5.63
C ILE A 155 -0.21 11.73 -6.24
N LEU A 156 0.27 10.80 -5.42
CA LEU A 156 0.36 9.39 -5.75
C LEU A 156 -0.84 8.66 -5.17
N VAL A 157 -1.44 7.76 -5.95
CA VAL A 157 -2.52 6.89 -5.47
C VAL A 157 -2.20 5.44 -5.76
N ASP A 158 -2.53 4.57 -4.81
CA ASP A 158 -2.40 3.12 -4.97
C ASP A 158 -3.41 2.38 -4.10
N THR A 159 -3.52 1.07 -4.33
CA THR A 159 -4.39 0.16 -3.57
C THR A 159 -3.63 -1.05 -3.06
N LYS A 160 -4.07 -1.56 -1.92
CA LYS A 160 -3.59 -2.80 -1.34
C LYS A 160 -4.78 -3.62 -0.86
N GLU A 161 -4.83 -4.88 -1.28
CA GLU A 161 -5.76 -5.85 -0.71
C GLU A 161 -5.36 -6.15 0.75
N LEU A 162 -6.36 -6.16 1.63
CA LEU A 162 -6.15 -6.37 3.05
C LEU A 162 -6.28 -7.85 3.41
N SER A 163 -5.36 -8.33 4.23
CA SER A 163 -5.44 -9.66 4.80
C SER A 163 -6.54 -9.70 5.87
N GLY A 164 -7.35 -10.76 5.88
CA GLY A 164 -8.38 -10.97 6.91
C GLY A 164 -9.66 -11.59 6.37
N LYS A 165 -10.63 -11.79 7.27
CA LYS A 165 -11.89 -12.51 6.98
C LYS A 165 -12.78 -11.82 5.93
N ASN A 166 -12.67 -10.50 5.78
CA ASN A 166 -13.67 -9.69 5.07
C ASN A 166 -13.23 -9.22 3.66
N GLN A 167 -12.11 -9.73 3.13
CA GLN A 167 -11.58 -9.43 1.78
C GLN A 167 -11.70 -7.93 1.41
N LEU A 168 -11.21 -7.07 2.29
CA LEU A 168 -11.30 -5.62 2.13
C LEU A 168 -10.12 -5.08 1.32
N ASN A 169 -10.24 -3.84 0.84
CA ASN A 169 -9.21 -3.16 0.07
C ASN A 169 -8.94 -1.77 0.65
N LEU A 170 -7.66 -1.46 0.89
CA LEU A 170 -7.19 -0.15 1.30
C LEU A 170 -6.75 0.65 0.08
N MET A 171 -7.28 1.85 -0.07
CA MET A 171 -6.87 2.86 -1.02
C MET A 171 -6.12 3.96 -0.27
N ILE A 172 -5.04 4.49 -0.83
CA ILE A 172 -4.27 5.57 -0.24
C ILE A 172 -3.93 6.63 -1.27
N ALA A 173 -3.92 7.89 -0.83
CA ALA A 173 -3.39 9.02 -1.57
C ALA A 173 -2.33 9.74 -0.73
N SER A 174 -1.18 10.03 -1.34
CA SER A 174 -0.07 10.72 -0.67
C SER A 174 0.50 11.85 -1.52
N GLY A 175 0.86 12.96 -0.88
CA GLY A 175 1.70 14.00 -1.47
C GLY A 175 3.19 13.68 -1.28
N VAL A 176 4.05 14.49 -1.89
CA VAL A 176 5.51 14.40 -1.70
C VAL A 176 6.03 15.74 -1.22
N ASP A 177 6.71 15.72 -0.07
CA ASP A 177 7.27 16.90 0.55
C ASP A 177 8.60 17.34 -0.10
N ALA A 178 9.29 18.25 0.57
CA ALA A 178 10.58 18.79 0.13
C ALA A 178 11.70 17.74 0.11
N ASP A 179 11.67 16.74 1.00
CA ASP A 179 12.75 15.76 1.20
C ASP A 179 12.43 14.39 0.58
N ASN A 180 11.52 14.36 -0.40
CA ASN A 180 11.00 13.13 -1.04
C ASN A 180 10.23 12.20 -0.09
N VAL A 181 9.75 12.70 1.05
CA VAL A 181 8.96 11.94 2.01
C VAL A 181 7.49 11.97 1.60
N TYR A 182 6.84 10.81 1.62
CA TYR A 182 5.41 10.72 1.38
C TYR A 182 4.62 11.26 2.58
N LEU A 183 3.73 12.21 2.30
CA LEU A 183 2.73 12.72 3.22
C LEU A 183 1.39 12.02 2.94
N PRO A 184 0.93 11.10 3.80
CA PRO A 184 -0.40 10.48 3.64
C PRO A 184 -1.50 11.53 3.74
N LEU A 185 -2.32 11.67 2.70
CA LEU A 185 -3.37 12.69 2.58
C LEU A 185 -4.76 12.15 2.87
N ALA A 186 -5.07 10.99 2.29
CA ALA A 186 -6.39 10.40 2.37
C ALA A 186 -6.32 8.89 2.22
N PHE A 187 -7.31 8.24 2.80
CA PHE A 187 -7.42 6.79 2.85
C PHE A 187 -8.86 6.38 2.54
N ALA A 188 -9.04 5.16 2.05
CA ALA A 188 -10.33 4.52 2.06
C ALA A 188 -10.21 3.02 2.28
N VAL A 189 -11.08 2.45 3.09
CA VAL A 189 -11.28 1.00 3.17
C VAL A 189 -12.57 0.70 2.41
N THR A 190 -12.53 -0.24 1.48
CA THR A 190 -13.66 -0.57 0.60
C THR A 190 -13.85 -2.07 0.49
N LYS A 191 -15.10 -2.51 0.27
CA LYS A 191 -15.43 -3.92 0.01
C LYS A 191 -14.84 -4.45 -1.29
N GLN A 192 -14.57 -3.56 -2.26
CA GLN A 192 -14.02 -3.92 -3.57
C GLN A 192 -13.32 -2.73 -4.23
N VAL A 193 -12.26 -3.02 -5.00
CA VAL A 193 -11.68 -2.05 -5.95
C VAL A 193 -12.42 -2.18 -7.28
N SER A 194 -12.95 -1.06 -7.77
CA SER A 194 -13.74 -0.96 -9.00
C SER A 194 -13.74 0.49 -9.49
N SER A 195 -14.22 0.72 -10.71
CA SER A 195 -14.42 2.08 -11.24
C SER A 195 -15.26 2.95 -10.28
N ASP A 196 -16.27 2.39 -9.60
CA ASP A 196 -17.13 3.13 -8.67
C ASP A 196 -16.46 3.49 -7.35
N SER A 197 -15.58 2.63 -6.83
CA SER A 197 -14.79 2.95 -5.64
C SER A 197 -13.68 3.95 -5.96
N TRP A 198 -13.02 3.83 -7.12
CA TRP A 198 -12.07 4.85 -7.61
C TRP A 198 -12.73 6.20 -7.86
N ARG A 199 -13.91 6.23 -8.51
CA ARG A 199 -14.67 7.48 -8.72
C ARG A 199 -14.97 8.16 -7.40
N TRP A 200 -15.44 7.39 -6.42
CA TRP A 200 -15.77 7.91 -5.10
C TRP A 200 -14.53 8.40 -4.34
N PHE A 201 -13.43 7.65 -4.35
CA PHE A 201 -12.17 8.02 -3.72
C PHE A 201 -11.60 9.31 -4.29
N LEU A 202 -11.44 9.38 -5.61
CA LEU A 202 -10.91 10.54 -6.33
C LEU A 202 -11.84 11.76 -6.25
N THR A 203 -13.15 11.55 -6.18
CA THR A 203 -14.13 12.63 -5.96
C THR A 203 -14.00 13.20 -4.55
N ASN A 204 -13.86 12.36 -3.53
CA ASN A 204 -13.68 12.81 -2.15
C ASN A 204 -12.36 13.56 -1.95
N ILE A 205 -11.27 13.15 -2.61
CA ILE A 205 -10.02 13.91 -2.61
C ILE A 205 -10.24 15.31 -3.17
N ARG A 206 -10.91 15.46 -4.32
CA ARG A 206 -11.22 16.79 -4.85
C ARG A 206 -12.09 17.60 -3.90
N LYS A 207 -13.21 17.04 -3.45
CA LYS A 207 -14.20 17.76 -2.63
C LYS A 207 -13.68 18.15 -1.26
N LYS A 208 -12.98 17.26 -0.57
CA LYS A 208 -12.63 17.40 0.86
C LYS A 208 -11.15 17.71 1.09
N VAL A 209 -10.24 17.23 0.24
CA VAL A 209 -8.79 17.30 0.48
C VAL A 209 -8.13 18.45 -0.28
N THR A 210 -8.38 18.61 -1.58
CA THR A 210 -7.70 19.66 -2.35
C THR A 210 -8.41 20.10 -3.63
N GLN A 211 -8.48 21.41 -3.82
CA GLN A 211 -8.94 22.08 -5.04
C GLN A 211 -7.77 22.68 -5.85
N ARG A 212 -6.51 22.34 -5.49
CA ARG A 212 -5.31 22.84 -6.19
C ARG A 212 -5.38 22.45 -7.67
N LYS A 213 -5.20 23.42 -8.56
CA LYS A 213 -5.12 23.19 -10.02
C LYS A 213 -3.71 22.76 -10.42
N GLY A 214 -3.58 22.13 -11.58
CA GLY A 214 -2.29 21.73 -12.12
C GLY A 214 -1.63 20.57 -11.37
N LEU A 215 -2.42 19.75 -10.66
CA LEU A 215 -1.90 18.58 -9.94
C LEU A 215 -1.42 17.50 -10.92
N CYS A 216 -0.26 16.89 -10.64
CA CYS A 216 0.15 15.66 -11.28
C CYS A 216 -0.41 14.46 -10.49
N LEU A 217 -1.28 13.64 -11.09
CA LEU A 217 -1.76 12.40 -10.48
C LEU A 217 -0.90 11.24 -10.98
N ILE A 218 -0.21 10.54 -10.09
CA ILE A 218 0.60 9.36 -10.41
C ILE A 218 -0.12 8.12 -9.89
N SER A 219 -0.39 7.15 -10.74
CA SER A 219 -1.07 5.90 -10.36
C SER A 219 -0.56 4.70 -11.15
N SER A 220 -0.98 3.51 -10.76
CA SER A 220 -0.91 2.34 -11.63
C SER A 220 -1.72 2.55 -12.93
N PRO A 221 -1.42 1.81 -14.02
CA PRO A 221 -2.18 1.85 -15.27
C PRO A 221 -3.51 1.06 -15.20
N HIS A 222 -4.16 1.07 -14.04
CA HIS A 222 -5.34 0.26 -13.79
C HIS A 222 -6.54 0.75 -14.64
N PRO A 223 -7.26 -0.14 -15.36
CA PRO A 223 -8.40 0.24 -16.20
C PRO A 223 -9.48 1.03 -15.46
N ASP A 224 -9.78 0.65 -14.20
CA ASP A 224 -10.76 1.38 -13.37
C ASP A 224 -10.33 2.80 -12.98
N ILE A 225 -9.03 3.08 -12.89
CA ILE A 225 -8.56 4.45 -12.65
C ILE A 225 -8.70 5.24 -13.95
N LEU A 226 -8.33 4.64 -15.07
CA LEU A 226 -8.40 5.25 -16.39
C LEU A 226 -9.83 5.58 -16.82
N SER A 227 -10.81 4.73 -16.50
CA SER A 227 -12.22 5.01 -16.76
C SER A 227 -12.65 6.30 -16.07
N VAL A 228 -12.34 6.44 -14.78
CA VAL A 228 -12.69 7.60 -13.94
C VAL A 228 -11.97 8.88 -14.36
N ILE A 229 -10.70 8.78 -14.74
CA ILE A 229 -9.93 9.96 -15.19
C ILE A 229 -10.44 10.46 -16.55
N ASN A 230 -10.88 9.56 -17.43
CA ASN A 230 -11.35 9.90 -18.77
C ASN A 230 -12.83 10.30 -18.82
N GLU A 231 -13.57 10.24 -17.71
CA GLU A 231 -14.95 10.68 -17.63
C GLU A 231 -15.12 12.16 -18.04
N PRO A 232 -16.23 12.50 -18.73
CA PRO A 232 -16.57 13.88 -19.02
C PRO A 232 -16.64 14.73 -17.74
N GLY A 233 -15.94 15.87 -17.74
CA GLY A 233 -15.90 16.77 -16.57
C GLY A 233 -14.98 16.31 -15.42
N SER A 234 -14.21 15.22 -15.60
CA SER A 234 -13.25 14.79 -14.58
C SER A 234 -12.24 15.89 -14.26
N GLN A 235 -12.19 16.30 -13.00
CA GLN A 235 -11.20 17.26 -12.50
C GLN A 235 -9.80 16.64 -12.39
N TRP A 236 -9.63 15.36 -12.72
CA TRP A 236 -8.34 14.68 -12.80
C TRP A 236 -7.73 14.70 -14.21
N LYS A 237 -8.34 15.46 -15.12
CA LYS A 237 -7.89 15.69 -16.49
C LYS A 237 -7.48 17.15 -16.71
N GLU A 238 -6.74 17.40 -17.79
CA GLU A 238 -6.27 18.71 -18.19
C GLU A 238 -7.45 19.69 -18.40
N PRO A 239 -7.36 20.95 -17.95
CA PRO A 239 -6.20 21.63 -17.34
C PRO A 239 -6.11 21.54 -15.81
N TRP A 240 -7.02 20.80 -15.16
CA TRP A 240 -7.12 20.76 -13.69
C TRP A 240 -6.11 19.81 -13.06
N ALA A 241 -5.82 18.70 -13.72
CA ALA A 241 -4.78 17.76 -13.35
C ALA A 241 -4.16 17.10 -14.57
N TYR A 242 -3.04 16.41 -14.34
CA TYR A 242 -2.25 15.73 -15.35
C TYR A 242 -1.97 14.32 -14.86
N HIS A 243 -2.61 13.33 -15.48
CA HIS A 243 -2.41 11.93 -15.10
C HIS A 243 -1.15 11.36 -15.71
N ARG A 244 -0.38 10.62 -14.91
CA ARG A 244 0.85 9.91 -15.23
C ARG A 244 0.81 8.50 -14.65
N PHE A 245 1.40 7.55 -15.36
CA PHE A 245 1.59 6.21 -14.85
C PHE A 245 2.87 6.12 -14.02
N CYS A 246 2.80 5.35 -12.94
CA CYS A 246 3.99 4.77 -12.32
C CYS A 246 4.69 3.89 -13.35
N LEU A 247 5.93 4.24 -13.72
CA LEU A 247 6.65 3.63 -14.82
C LEU A 247 6.91 2.14 -14.58
N LYS A 248 7.26 1.76 -13.35
CA LYS A 248 7.49 0.35 -12.97
C LYS A 248 6.23 -0.50 -13.17
N GLN A 249 5.09 -0.02 -12.67
CA GLN A 249 3.81 -0.71 -12.82
C GLN A 249 3.38 -0.73 -14.29
N PHE A 250 3.57 0.38 -15.01
CA PHE A 250 3.32 0.49 -16.44
C PHE A 250 4.12 -0.49 -17.26
N SER A 251 5.43 -0.52 -17.11
CA SER A 251 6.30 -1.42 -17.88
C SER A 251 5.93 -2.88 -17.61
N SER A 252 5.71 -3.25 -16.34
CA SER A 252 5.35 -4.61 -15.97
C SER A 252 3.99 -5.03 -16.55
N GLN A 253 2.95 -4.21 -16.39
CA GLN A 253 1.62 -4.50 -16.92
C GLN A 253 1.57 -4.48 -18.46
N PHE A 254 2.31 -3.57 -19.09
CA PHE A 254 2.40 -3.51 -20.55
C PHE A 254 3.09 -4.77 -21.11
N CYS A 255 4.22 -5.16 -20.51
CA CYS A 255 5.03 -6.28 -20.98
C CYS A 255 4.43 -7.65 -20.67
N SER A 256 3.52 -7.78 -19.69
CA SER A 256 2.80 -9.04 -19.45
C SER A 256 1.98 -9.50 -20.65
N GLY A 257 1.57 -8.58 -21.53
CA GLY A 257 0.93 -8.87 -22.81
C GLY A 257 1.87 -9.39 -23.90
N PHE A 258 3.17 -9.55 -23.62
CA PHE A 258 4.20 -10.00 -24.55
C PHE A 258 5.12 -11.04 -23.88
N PRO A 259 4.59 -12.23 -23.52
CA PRO A 259 5.38 -13.28 -22.87
C PRO A 259 6.55 -13.72 -23.77
N GLY A 260 7.69 -14.05 -23.16
CA GLY A 260 8.91 -14.52 -23.85
C GLY A 260 9.91 -13.43 -24.25
N TYR A 261 9.57 -12.15 -24.06
CA TYR A 261 10.43 -11.01 -24.39
C TYR A 261 11.08 -10.39 -23.14
N ASN A 262 12.08 -11.08 -22.58
CA ASN A 262 12.70 -10.71 -21.29
C ASN A 262 13.34 -9.32 -21.28
N GLN A 263 13.79 -8.79 -22.42
CA GLN A 263 14.42 -7.47 -22.51
C GLN A 263 13.42 -6.32 -22.67
N LEU A 264 12.18 -6.61 -23.07
CA LEU A 264 11.20 -5.58 -23.44
C LEU A 264 10.85 -4.68 -22.25
N GLU A 265 10.66 -5.24 -21.06
CA GLU A 265 10.34 -4.46 -19.86
C GLU A 265 11.47 -3.48 -19.53
N ASN A 266 12.73 -3.92 -19.61
CA ASN A 266 13.88 -3.05 -19.37
C ASN A 266 13.98 -1.94 -20.42
N LEU A 267 13.76 -2.25 -21.71
CA LEU A 267 13.76 -1.24 -22.77
C LEU A 267 12.65 -0.19 -22.56
N VAL A 268 11.45 -0.61 -22.15
CA VAL A 268 10.34 0.32 -21.85
C VAL A 268 10.67 1.18 -20.63
N LYS A 269 11.30 0.63 -19.58
CA LYS A 269 11.77 1.41 -18.42
C LYS A 269 12.85 2.41 -18.80
N GLN A 270 13.81 2.03 -19.65
CA GLN A 270 14.85 2.92 -20.15
C GLN A 270 14.27 4.06 -20.99
N ALA A 271 13.39 3.73 -21.94
CA ALA A 271 12.64 4.74 -22.72
C ALA A 271 11.83 5.66 -21.80
N GLY A 272 11.16 5.11 -20.78
CA GLY A 272 10.32 5.91 -19.89
C GLY A 272 11.11 6.86 -19.00
N SER A 273 12.32 6.47 -18.60
CA SER A 273 13.13 7.18 -17.59
C SER A 273 14.03 8.27 -18.16
N THR A 274 14.36 8.21 -19.46
CA THR A 274 15.27 9.20 -20.05
C THR A 274 14.61 10.58 -20.17
N GLY A 275 15.39 11.61 -19.86
CA GLY A 275 15.05 13.01 -20.09
C GLY A 275 15.50 13.54 -21.45
N GLN A 276 16.23 12.73 -22.23
CA GLN A 276 16.83 13.12 -23.50
C GLN A 276 16.03 12.57 -24.69
N LYS A 277 15.77 13.41 -25.68
CA LYS A 277 14.94 13.05 -26.84
C LYS A 277 15.60 12.00 -27.74
N GLU A 278 16.90 12.13 -27.98
CA GLU A 278 17.66 11.21 -28.83
C GLU A 278 17.78 9.81 -28.22
N GLU A 279 18.05 9.74 -26.90
CA GLU A 279 18.04 8.47 -26.17
C GLU A 279 16.65 7.84 -26.17
N PHE A 280 15.58 8.64 -26.01
CA PHE A 280 14.22 8.13 -26.07
C PHE A 280 13.93 7.48 -27.43
N GLU A 281 14.22 8.17 -28.52
CA GLU A 281 14.05 7.67 -29.89
C GLU A 281 14.87 6.39 -30.14
N THR A 282 16.10 6.35 -29.63
CA THR A 282 16.96 5.15 -29.67
C THR A 282 16.33 3.97 -28.95
N HIS A 283 15.81 4.15 -27.74
CA HIS A 283 15.13 3.07 -27.02
C HIS A 283 13.84 2.63 -27.73
N ILE A 284 13.10 3.58 -28.32
CA ILE A 284 11.89 3.30 -29.10
C ILE A 284 12.19 2.44 -30.33
N GLU A 285 13.27 2.71 -31.07
CA GLU A 285 13.68 1.86 -32.20
C GLU A 285 14.20 0.49 -31.74
N ARG A 286 14.87 0.40 -30.58
CA ARG A 286 15.22 -0.89 -29.98
C ARG A 286 14.00 -1.72 -29.61
N ILE A 287 12.97 -1.10 -29.02
CA ILE A 287 11.68 -1.75 -28.73
C ILE A 287 11.05 -2.28 -30.02
N LYS A 288 11.05 -1.49 -31.09
CA LYS A 288 10.52 -1.89 -32.40
C LYS A 288 11.27 -3.07 -33.00
N LYS A 289 12.59 -3.10 -32.88
CA LYS A 289 13.43 -4.20 -33.34
C LYS A 289 13.16 -5.49 -32.57
N GLU A 290 12.99 -5.38 -31.24
CA GLU A 290 12.68 -6.51 -30.37
C GLU A 290 11.27 -7.06 -30.63
N ASN A 291 10.27 -6.17 -30.68
CA ASN A 291 8.88 -6.53 -30.91
C ASN A 291 8.11 -5.38 -31.60
N PRO A 292 7.87 -5.47 -32.93
CA PRO A 292 7.14 -4.45 -33.68
C PRO A 292 5.70 -4.23 -33.18
N GLU A 293 5.04 -5.28 -32.67
CA GLU A 293 3.69 -5.17 -32.13
C GLU A 293 3.67 -4.41 -30.81
N ALA A 294 4.65 -4.64 -29.94
CA ALA A 294 4.83 -3.84 -28.73
C ALA A 294 5.02 -2.36 -29.08
N ARG A 295 5.85 -2.04 -30.08
CA ARG A 295 5.99 -0.65 -30.56
C ARG A 295 4.68 -0.04 -31.05
N ARG A 296 3.82 -0.80 -31.75
CA ARG A 296 2.51 -0.34 -32.22
C ARG A 296 1.57 -0.06 -31.06
N ARG A 297 1.46 -0.98 -30.09
CA ARG A 297 0.63 -0.80 -28.89
C ARG A 297 1.12 0.36 -28.02
N LEU A 298 2.43 0.52 -27.85
CA LEU A 298 3.01 1.62 -27.09
C LEU A 298 2.71 3.00 -27.73
N ALA A 299 2.60 3.05 -29.06
CA ALA A 299 2.26 4.28 -29.79
C ALA A 299 0.84 4.79 -29.52
N GLN A 300 -0.07 3.90 -29.12
CA GLN A 300 -1.47 4.24 -28.82
C GLN A 300 -1.62 4.88 -27.44
N ILE A 301 -0.59 4.80 -26.59
CA ILE A 301 -0.59 5.34 -25.24
C ILE A 301 0.09 6.71 -25.29
N PRO A 302 -0.58 7.79 -24.85
CA PRO A 302 0.01 9.12 -24.81
C PRO A 302 1.37 9.14 -24.12
N GLN A 303 2.42 9.55 -24.85
CA GLN A 303 3.80 9.46 -24.37
C GLN A 303 4.03 10.28 -23.09
N ASN A 304 3.33 11.42 -22.95
CA ASN A 304 3.38 12.24 -21.75
C ASN A 304 2.92 11.50 -20.48
N GLN A 305 2.11 10.43 -20.58
CA GLN A 305 1.65 9.66 -19.43
C GLN A 305 2.75 8.77 -18.83
N TRP A 306 3.71 8.30 -19.64
CA TRP A 306 4.70 7.32 -19.16
C TRP A 306 6.16 7.77 -19.33
N ALA A 307 6.49 8.54 -20.37
CA ALA A 307 7.85 8.98 -20.68
C ALA A 307 8.21 10.34 -20.05
N LEU A 308 9.35 10.41 -19.38
CA LEU A 308 9.83 11.61 -18.68
C LEU A 308 10.12 12.77 -19.66
N VAL A 309 10.74 12.49 -20.81
CA VAL A 309 11.04 13.50 -21.83
C VAL A 309 9.79 14.25 -22.34
N HIS A 310 8.61 13.63 -22.26
CA HIS A 310 7.34 14.25 -22.65
C HIS A 310 6.48 14.73 -21.46
N ASP A 311 7.01 14.67 -20.24
CA ASP A 311 6.25 14.94 -19.02
C ASP A 311 5.97 16.45 -18.77
N SER A 312 6.85 17.31 -19.29
CA SER A 312 6.91 18.76 -18.97
C SER A 312 7.28 19.08 -17.50
N GLY A 313 7.96 18.16 -16.83
CA GLY A 313 8.44 18.33 -15.45
C GLY A 313 7.33 18.43 -14.40
N ARG A 314 6.18 17.81 -14.66
CA ARG A 314 5.01 17.80 -13.77
C ARG A 314 5.16 16.78 -12.65
N ARG A 315 5.88 15.69 -12.89
CA ARG A 315 6.07 14.62 -11.89
C ARG A 315 7.27 14.82 -10.97
N TYR A 316 8.02 15.93 -11.10
CA TYR A 316 9.23 16.21 -10.30
C TYR A 316 10.24 15.03 -10.30
N LYS A 317 10.37 14.39 -11.46
CA LYS A 317 11.14 13.15 -11.72
C LYS A 317 10.74 11.93 -10.87
N ILE A 318 9.57 11.96 -10.22
CA ILE A 318 8.99 10.81 -9.52
C ILE A 318 8.38 9.89 -10.57
N MET A 319 9.16 8.90 -10.99
CA MET A 319 8.76 7.92 -12.00
C MET A 319 8.04 6.71 -11.41
N GLU A 320 8.30 6.40 -10.14
CA GLU A 320 7.84 5.18 -9.49
C GLU A 320 7.17 5.49 -8.15
N ILE A 321 6.26 4.60 -7.77
CA ILE A 321 5.65 4.56 -6.44
C ILE A 321 6.43 3.55 -5.61
N ASP A 322 7.08 3.99 -4.54
CA ASP A 322 7.60 3.06 -3.52
C ASP A 322 6.44 2.61 -2.63
N THR A 323 5.82 1.49 -2.99
CA THR A 323 4.67 0.93 -2.28
C THR A 323 4.97 0.70 -0.79
N LYS A 324 6.20 0.34 -0.42
CA LYS A 324 6.56 0.12 1.00
C LYS A 324 6.50 1.45 1.77
N SER A 325 7.09 2.51 1.23
CA SER A 325 7.05 3.83 1.84
C SER A 325 5.65 4.46 1.80
N LEU A 326 4.86 4.17 0.76
CA LEU A 326 3.50 4.67 0.59
C LEU A 326 2.57 4.14 1.69
N PHE A 327 2.62 2.84 1.96
CA PHE A 327 1.81 2.19 2.98
C PHE A 327 2.49 2.13 4.36
N ALA A 328 3.58 2.86 4.58
CA ALA A 328 4.37 2.77 5.82
C ALA A 328 3.57 3.09 7.10
N VAL A 329 2.57 3.98 7.02
CA VAL A 329 1.68 4.30 8.17
C VAL A 329 0.50 3.34 8.29
N CYS A 330 0.35 2.39 7.36
CA CYS A 330 -0.77 1.46 7.27
C CYS A 330 -0.38 0.04 7.73
N ARG A 331 0.75 -0.15 8.43
CA ARG A 331 1.24 -1.47 8.86
C ARG A 331 0.20 -2.26 9.65
N GLY A 332 -0.62 -1.60 10.47
CA GLY A 332 -1.69 -2.24 11.22
C GLY A 332 -2.77 -2.91 10.35
N PHE A 333 -2.85 -2.60 9.05
CA PHE A 333 -3.73 -3.26 8.09
C PHE A 333 -3.12 -4.51 7.44
N GLU A 334 -1.82 -4.76 7.64
CA GLU A 334 -1.12 -5.93 7.09
C GLU A 334 -1.21 -7.15 8.02
N LEU A 335 -1.67 -6.94 9.25
CA LEU A 335 -1.81 -7.97 10.26
C LEU A 335 -3.15 -8.69 10.06
N ALA A 336 -3.09 -9.98 9.69
CA ALA A 336 -4.25 -10.77 9.27
C ALA A 336 -5.37 -10.90 10.32
N ASP A 337 -5.03 -10.72 11.60
CA ASP A 337 -5.96 -10.83 12.72
C ASP A 337 -6.47 -9.47 13.22
N HIS A 338 -6.05 -8.35 12.61
CA HIS A 338 -6.45 -7.03 13.06
C HIS A 338 -7.77 -6.59 12.44
N ALA A 339 -8.65 -6.14 13.33
CA ALA A 339 -9.92 -5.54 12.99
C ALA A 339 -9.70 -4.13 12.37
N VAL A 340 -10.50 -3.73 11.37
CA VAL A 340 -10.35 -2.43 10.66
C VAL A 340 -10.21 -1.26 11.64
N THR A 341 -11.01 -1.24 12.68
CA THR A 341 -10.98 -0.20 13.73
C THR A 341 -9.62 -0.13 14.43
N GLY A 342 -9.05 -1.27 14.82
CA GLY A 342 -7.71 -1.33 15.42
C GLY A 342 -6.64 -0.85 14.45
N SER A 343 -6.73 -1.22 13.17
CA SER A 343 -5.79 -0.76 12.13
C SER A 343 -5.88 0.75 11.90
N VAL A 344 -7.07 1.35 11.96
CA VAL A 344 -7.24 2.80 11.87
C VAL A 344 -6.66 3.51 13.12
N MET A 345 -6.83 2.95 14.31
CA MET A 345 -6.21 3.49 15.53
C MET A 345 -4.68 3.52 15.42
N LEU A 346 -4.08 2.40 15.01
CA LEU A 346 -2.63 2.29 14.80
C LEU A 346 -2.16 3.27 13.73
N LEU A 347 -2.89 3.42 12.62
CA LEU A 347 -2.58 4.39 11.58
C LEU A 347 -2.56 5.82 12.11
N PHE A 348 -3.51 6.19 12.98
CA PHE A 348 -3.53 7.50 13.61
C PHE A 348 -2.28 7.74 14.46
N ASP A 349 -1.85 6.74 15.24
CA ASP A 349 -0.63 6.83 16.04
C ASP A 349 0.62 6.99 15.16
N GLU A 350 0.75 6.17 14.11
CA GLU A 350 1.85 6.31 13.12
C GLU A 350 1.90 7.71 12.52
N LEU A 351 0.73 8.25 12.15
CA LEU A 351 0.65 9.54 11.49
C LEU A 351 1.05 10.67 12.44
N ARG A 352 0.57 10.64 13.68
CA ARG A 352 0.92 11.62 14.72
C ARG A 352 2.42 11.62 15.00
N ASP A 353 3.01 10.45 15.23
CA ASP A 353 4.43 10.34 15.58
C ASP A 353 5.30 10.79 14.38
N ARG A 354 4.93 10.40 13.16
CA ARG A 354 5.62 10.85 11.95
C ARG A 354 5.57 12.36 11.76
N PHE A 355 4.44 13.01 12.06
CA PHE A 355 4.34 14.47 12.02
C PHE A 355 5.25 15.13 13.05
N TYR A 356 5.27 14.60 14.27
CA TYR A 356 6.14 15.10 15.33
C TYR A 356 7.62 15.01 14.93
N ASP A 357 8.07 13.83 14.47
CA ASP A 357 9.46 13.57 14.12
C ASP A 357 9.92 14.46 12.95
N LEU A 358 9.12 14.56 11.88
CA LEU A 358 9.48 15.33 10.69
C LEU A 358 9.43 16.84 10.95
N SER A 359 8.48 17.30 11.78
CA SER A 359 8.42 18.70 12.22
C SER A 359 9.63 19.06 13.08
N HIS A 360 9.98 18.20 14.03
CA HIS A 360 11.14 18.38 14.90
C HIS A 360 12.44 18.39 14.10
N PHE A 361 12.63 17.41 13.21
CA PHE A 361 13.79 17.30 12.33
C PHE A 361 13.94 18.55 11.45
N SER A 362 12.87 18.96 10.76
CA SER A 362 12.89 20.13 9.87
C SER A 362 13.20 21.42 10.62
N ARG A 363 12.63 21.59 11.82
CA ARG A 363 12.93 22.74 12.69
C ARG A 363 14.39 22.73 13.15
N GLY A 364 14.92 21.56 13.50
CA GLY A 364 16.33 21.38 13.83
C GLY A 364 17.24 21.81 12.67
N SER A 365 16.94 21.38 11.46
CA SER A 365 17.67 21.78 10.25
C SER A 365 17.63 23.29 10.00
N LEU A 366 16.47 23.93 10.18
CA LEU A 366 16.34 25.39 10.06
C LEU A 366 17.18 26.13 11.11
N ASN A 367 17.16 25.67 12.37
CA ASN A 367 17.94 26.27 13.45
C ASN A 367 19.45 26.14 13.22
N SER A 368 19.88 25.08 12.53
CA SER A 368 21.27 24.88 12.10
C SER A 368 21.64 25.68 10.84
N GLY A 369 20.73 26.51 10.30
CA GLY A 369 20.97 27.36 9.14
C GLY A 369 20.84 26.66 7.78
N HIS A 370 20.33 25.43 7.73
CA HIS A 370 20.08 24.75 6.46
C HIS A 370 18.83 25.32 5.79
N VAL A 371 18.97 25.72 4.52
CA VAL A 371 17.86 26.29 3.73
C VAL A 371 17.14 25.23 2.89
N TYR A 372 17.91 24.34 2.23
CA TYR A 372 17.39 23.34 1.30
C TYR A 372 17.55 21.92 1.81
N THR A 373 16.61 21.05 1.45
CA THR A 373 16.57 19.63 1.80
C THR A 373 17.59 18.79 1.03
N LYS A 374 17.72 17.51 1.42
CA LYS A 374 18.74 16.60 0.89
C LYS A 374 18.76 16.48 -0.64
N PRO A 375 17.62 16.41 -1.36
CA PRO A 375 17.63 16.31 -2.81
C PRO A 375 18.44 17.40 -3.51
N VAL A 376 18.48 18.62 -2.96
CA VAL A 376 19.23 19.74 -3.51
C VAL A 376 20.67 19.71 -3.00
N THR A 377 20.89 19.50 -1.70
CA THR A 377 22.25 19.51 -1.14
C THR A 377 23.09 18.36 -1.67
N ASP A 378 22.51 17.19 -1.87
CA ASP A 378 23.18 16.02 -2.43
C ASP A 378 23.59 16.28 -3.88
N LYS A 379 22.75 16.98 -4.66
CA LYS A 379 23.10 17.38 -6.05
C LYS A 379 24.25 18.39 -6.09
N LEU A 380 24.29 19.32 -5.14
CA LEU A 380 25.40 20.27 -5.02
C LEU A 380 26.70 19.57 -4.61
N GLU A 381 26.62 18.57 -3.73
CA GLU A 381 27.78 17.80 -3.30
C GLU A 381 28.28 16.85 -4.39
N GLU A 382 27.38 16.24 -5.15
CA GLU A 382 27.70 15.49 -6.38
C GLU A 382 28.52 16.37 -7.34
N PHE A 383 28.10 17.62 -7.56
CA PHE A 383 28.86 18.53 -8.41
C PHE A 383 30.22 18.94 -7.85
N ARG A 384 30.34 19.10 -6.52
CA ARG A 384 31.61 19.45 -5.86
C ARG A 384 32.63 18.32 -5.93
N THR A 385 32.17 17.09 -5.81
CA THR A 385 32.99 15.87 -5.80
C THR A 385 33.16 15.24 -7.19
N ALA A 386 32.43 15.74 -8.19
CA ALA A 386 32.56 15.29 -9.57
C ALA A 386 34.00 15.47 -10.08
N THR A 387 34.55 14.38 -10.61
CA THR A 387 35.83 14.39 -11.34
C THR A 387 35.67 14.87 -12.80
N VAL A 388 34.43 14.97 -13.26
CA VAL A 388 34.06 15.39 -14.62
C VAL A 388 34.41 16.86 -14.82
N THR A 389 35.13 17.15 -15.91
CA THR A 389 35.44 18.52 -16.32
C THR A 389 34.49 18.96 -17.43
N TYR A 390 33.68 19.97 -17.14
CA TYR A 390 32.79 20.59 -18.11
C TYR A 390 33.44 21.83 -18.74
N VAL A 391 33.38 21.92 -20.07
CA VAL A 391 33.76 23.11 -20.84
C VAL A 391 32.51 23.89 -21.18
N VAL A 392 32.40 25.14 -20.69
CA VAL A 392 31.24 25.99 -20.95
C VAL A 392 31.60 27.06 -21.97
N MET A 393 30.86 27.08 -23.08
CA MET A 393 30.96 28.06 -24.15
C MET A 393 29.67 28.89 -24.22
N PRO A 394 29.75 30.23 -24.18
CA PRO A 394 28.57 31.07 -24.38
C PRO A 394 28.04 30.93 -25.80
N LEU A 395 26.72 30.97 -25.95
CA LEU A 395 25.99 31.07 -27.20
C LEU A 395 25.12 32.34 -27.19
N ASP A 396 24.43 32.62 -28.29
CA ASP A 396 23.47 33.72 -28.37
C ASP A 396 22.28 33.52 -27.41
N ASN A 397 21.60 34.63 -27.08
CA ASN A 397 20.37 34.64 -26.27
C ASN A 397 20.50 34.01 -24.87
N ASN A 398 21.62 34.27 -24.17
CA ASN A 398 21.86 33.78 -22.81
C ASN A 398 21.80 32.23 -22.69
N ALA A 399 22.15 31.55 -23.77
CA ALA A 399 22.33 30.11 -23.81
C ALA A 399 23.81 29.74 -23.68
N PHE A 400 24.08 28.56 -23.16
CA PHE A 400 25.44 28.07 -22.93
C PHE A 400 25.54 26.63 -23.43
N LYS A 401 26.55 26.36 -24.24
CA LYS A 401 26.94 25.00 -24.61
C LYS A 401 27.87 24.48 -23.52
N VAL A 402 27.53 23.35 -22.93
CA VAL A 402 28.31 22.65 -21.92
C VAL A 402 28.75 21.32 -22.53
N ALA A 403 30.05 21.12 -22.69
CA ALA A 403 30.59 19.88 -23.25
C ALA A 403 31.36 19.09 -22.17
N GLU A 404 31.25 17.77 -22.23
CA GLU A 404 32.13 16.85 -21.51
C GLU A 404 33.11 16.21 -22.52
N PRO A 405 34.35 16.72 -22.62
CA PRO A 405 35.27 16.31 -23.69
C PRO A 405 35.63 14.82 -23.66
N ALA A 406 35.57 14.19 -22.49
CA ALA A 406 35.91 12.78 -22.32
C ALA A 406 34.87 11.83 -22.97
N GLN A 407 33.60 12.23 -22.99
CA GLN A 407 32.50 11.43 -23.54
C GLN A 407 31.99 11.95 -24.88
N ASN A 408 32.49 13.11 -25.33
CA ASN A 408 32.02 13.80 -26.53
C ASN A 408 30.51 14.12 -26.49
N ASP A 409 30.00 14.35 -25.28
CA ASP A 409 28.62 14.73 -25.03
C ASP A 409 28.50 16.25 -24.88
N GLU A 410 27.38 16.78 -25.36
CA GLU A 410 27.12 18.22 -25.38
C GLU A 410 25.69 18.53 -24.94
N TRP A 411 25.55 19.53 -24.07
CA TRP A 411 24.25 19.99 -23.59
C TRP A 411 24.11 21.50 -23.78
N ILE A 412 22.88 21.95 -23.99
CA ILE A 412 22.53 23.36 -24.06
C ILE A 412 21.78 23.73 -22.78
N VAL A 413 22.29 24.72 -22.06
CA VAL A 413 21.69 25.31 -20.87
C VAL A 413 21.12 26.67 -21.24
N ARG A 414 19.87 26.94 -20.85
CA ARG A 414 19.24 28.27 -20.93
C ARG A 414 18.78 28.66 -19.54
N LEU A 415 19.53 29.57 -18.91
CA LEU A 415 19.26 29.99 -17.52
C LEU A 415 17.95 30.76 -17.39
N SER A 416 17.60 31.60 -18.38
CA SER A 416 16.34 32.38 -18.39
C SER A 416 15.10 31.49 -18.35
N ASP A 417 15.18 30.34 -19.01
CA ASP A 417 14.04 29.45 -19.21
C ASP A 417 14.02 28.31 -18.17
N CYS A 418 14.99 28.33 -17.24
CA CYS A 418 15.28 27.24 -16.32
C CYS A 418 15.33 25.86 -17.02
N SER A 419 16.03 25.79 -18.17
CA SER A 419 16.06 24.58 -19.01
C SER A 419 17.46 24.10 -19.34
N CYS A 420 17.58 22.78 -19.54
CA CYS A 420 18.80 22.13 -19.99
C CYS A 420 18.44 20.92 -20.85
N THR A 421 19.13 20.70 -21.96
CA THR A 421 18.84 19.56 -22.87
C THR A 421 19.05 18.19 -22.23
N CYS A 422 19.76 18.10 -21.09
CA CYS A 422 19.88 16.84 -20.35
C CYS A 422 18.56 16.35 -19.70
N GLY A 423 17.50 17.16 -19.68
CA GLY A 423 16.22 16.75 -19.08
C GLY A 423 16.08 17.13 -17.60
N ASP A 424 17.17 17.15 -16.85
CA ASP A 424 17.13 17.19 -15.38
C ASP A 424 16.68 18.53 -14.81
N PHE A 425 17.12 19.66 -15.35
CA PHE A 425 16.81 20.97 -14.77
C PHE A 425 15.29 21.22 -14.73
N GLN A 426 14.61 21.02 -15.86
CA GLN A 426 13.15 21.16 -15.92
C GLN A 426 12.39 20.04 -15.21
N SER A 427 12.98 18.86 -15.04
CA SER A 427 12.33 17.70 -14.40
C SER A 427 12.37 17.77 -12.89
N TYR A 428 13.53 18.12 -12.32
CA TYR A 428 13.72 18.29 -10.88
C TYR A 428 13.27 19.67 -10.39
N LYS A 429 13.24 20.69 -11.26
CA LYS A 429 13.03 22.11 -10.89
C LYS A 429 14.13 22.66 -9.97
N PHE A 430 15.36 22.15 -10.12
CA PHE A 430 16.57 22.71 -9.55
C PHE A 430 17.78 22.42 -10.47
N PRO A 431 18.89 23.15 -10.33
CA PRO A 431 20.06 23.01 -11.20
C PRO A 431 20.58 21.57 -11.36
N CYS A 432 20.75 21.13 -12.60
CA CYS A 432 21.53 19.93 -12.92
C CYS A 432 23.05 20.25 -12.94
N LEU A 433 23.90 19.24 -13.09
CA LEU A 433 25.36 19.42 -13.12
C LEU A 433 25.82 20.43 -14.18
N HIS A 434 25.19 20.44 -15.36
CA HIS A 434 25.51 21.39 -16.43
C HIS A 434 25.19 22.83 -16.04
N VAL A 435 24.04 23.05 -15.38
CA VAL A 435 23.64 24.38 -14.89
C VAL A 435 24.59 24.84 -13.79
N LEU A 436 25.03 23.93 -12.91
CA LEU A 436 26.03 24.22 -11.88
C LEU A 436 27.39 24.60 -12.49
N ALA A 437 27.81 23.94 -13.57
CA ALA A 437 29.02 24.31 -14.33
C ALA A 437 28.92 25.72 -14.91
N VAL A 438 27.79 26.06 -15.55
CA VAL A 438 27.54 27.42 -16.07
C VAL A 438 27.55 28.45 -14.93
N CYS A 439 26.85 28.18 -13.83
CA CYS A 439 26.80 29.07 -12.66
C CYS A 439 28.19 29.30 -12.07
N LYS A 440 29.03 28.26 -11.99
CA LYS A 440 30.43 28.35 -11.52
C LYS A 440 31.26 29.27 -12.43
N GLN A 441 31.17 29.12 -13.74
CA GLN A 441 31.90 29.94 -14.70
C GLN A 441 31.47 31.41 -14.65
N LEU A 442 30.17 31.67 -14.51
CA LEU A 442 29.61 33.02 -14.46
C LEU A 442 29.62 33.65 -13.06
N LYS A 443 30.05 32.90 -12.04
CA LYS A 443 29.99 33.30 -10.62
C LYS A 443 28.57 33.69 -10.16
N ILE A 444 27.58 32.97 -10.66
CA ILE A 444 26.17 33.14 -10.31
C ILE A 444 25.81 32.18 -9.17
N ASN A 445 25.03 32.63 -8.19
CA ASN A 445 24.52 31.73 -7.15
C ASN A 445 23.51 30.72 -7.76
N PRO A 446 23.79 29.41 -7.79
CA PRO A 446 22.88 28.43 -8.39
C PRO A 446 21.57 28.26 -7.61
N LEU A 447 21.56 28.59 -6.31
CA LEU A 447 20.40 28.38 -5.44
C LEU A 447 19.17 29.21 -5.86
N GLN A 448 19.36 30.30 -6.60
CA GLN A 448 18.25 31.12 -7.11
C GLN A 448 17.35 30.40 -8.12
N TYR A 449 17.83 29.27 -8.67
CA TYR A 449 17.10 28.45 -9.64
C TYR A 449 16.43 27.22 -9.01
N VAL A 450 16.49 27.09 -7.68
CA VAL A 450 15.85 25.98 -6.95
C VAL A 450 14.41 26.35 -6.65
N ASP A 451 13.45 25.49 -7.03
CA ASP A 451 12.05 25.65 -6.67
C ASP A 451 11.88 25.65 -5.14
N ASN A 452 11.08 26.59 -4.65
CA ASN A 452 10.81 26.76 -3.23
C ASN A 452 10.24 25.51 -2.56
N CYS A 453 9.68 24.55 -3.31
CA CYS A 453 9.20 23.28 -2.77
C CYS A 453 10.31 22.40 -2.14
N TYR A 454 11.60 22.72 -2.33
CA TYR A 454 12.73 21.99 -1.75
C TYR A 454 13.32 22.64 -0.49
N THR A 455 12.62 23.59 0.11
CA THR A 455 13.13 24.29 1.31
C THR A 455 12.74 23.56 2.60
N TYR A 456 13.60 23.63 3.61
CA TYR A 456 13.26 23.17 4.97
C TYR A 456 12.12 24.00 5.58
N GLU A 457 11.93 25.24 5.16
CA GLU A 457 10.77 26.05 5.57
C GLU A 457 9.45 25.40 5.11
N ARG A 458 9.38 24.93 3.86
CA ARG A 458 8.23 24.18 3.35
C ARG A 458 8.09 22.82 4.04
N SER A 459 9.19 22.10 4.27
CA SER A 459 9.14 20.82 5.01
C SER A 459 8.58 21.01 6.42
N TYR A 460 9.07 21.99 7.18
CA TYR A 460 8.54 22.33 8.50
C TYR A 460 7.04 22.67 8.45
N LYS A 461 6.63 23.55 7.53
CA LYS A 461 5.21 23.91 7.35
C LYS A 461 4.33 22.73 6.95
N THR A 462 4.89 21.73 6.26
CA THR A 462 4.18 20.50 5.89
C THR A 462 3.71 19.72 7.14
N TYR A 463 4.49 19.75 8.22
CA TYR A 463 4.23 18.98 9.44
C TYR A 463 3.94 19.86 10.67
N ALA A 464 3.66 21.16 10.47
CA ALA A 464 3.44 22.10 11.56
C ALA A 464 2.11 21.88 12.31
N ALA A 465 1.12 21.28 11.65
CA ALA A 465 -0.18 21.01 12.25
C ALA A 465 -0.09 19.87 13.27
N THR A 466 -0.66 20.07 14.45
CA THR A 466 -0.63 19.11 15.56
C THR A 466 -1.86 18.21 15.56
N PHE A 467 -1.64 16.94 15.89
CA PHE A 467 -2.72 16.00 16.21
C PHE A 467 -3.09 16.10 17.68
N SER A 468 -4.36 16.35 17.97
CA SER A 468 -4.90 16.41 19.32
C SER A 468 -5.08 15.02 19.90
N SER A 469 -5.00 14.91 21.23
CA SER A 469 -5.38 13.70 21.94
C SER A 469 -6.86 13.36 21.70
N VAL A 470 -7.14 12.06 21.63
CA VAL A 470 -8.50 11.56 21.47
C VAL A 470 -9.02 11.13 22.85
N PRO A 471 -10.28 11.42 23.20
CA PRO A 471 -10.87 11.01 24.47
C PRO A 471 -10.80 9.49 24.69
N GLU A 472 -10.95 9.07 25.94
CA GLU A 472 -11.07 7.65 26.28
C GLU A 472 -12.29 7.00 25.61
N LEU A 473 -12.24 5.68 25.45
CA LEU A 473 -13.26 4.90 24.74
C LEU A 473 -14.69 5.15 25.28
N ALA A 474 -14.83 5.32 26.59
CA ALA A 474 -16.13 5.57 27.25
C ALA A 474 -16.77 6.92 26.87
N ALA A 475 -15.97 7.89 26.42
CA ALA A 475 -16.42 9.20 25.99
C ALA A 475 -16.75 9.28 24.49
N TRP A 476 -16.57 8.18 23.73
CA TRP A 476 -16.85 8.18 22.29
C TRP A 476 -18.34 8.22 22.03
N LEU A 477 -18.78 9.23 21.28
CA LEU A 477 -20.17 9.43 20.91
C LEU A 477 -20.53 8.57 19.69
N GLU A 478 -21.80 8.17 19.61
CA GLU A 478 -22.36 7.57 18.41
C GLU A 478 -22.20 8.51 17.21
N ALA A 479 -21.88 7.96 16.04
CA ALA A 479 -21.74 8.76 14.83
C ALA A 479 -23.12 9.25 14.35
N SER A 480 -23.29 10.57 14.26
CA SER A 480 -24.52 11.16 13.75
C SER A 480 -24.74 10.82 12.27
N GLY A 481 -25.93 10.31 11.94
CA GLY A 481 -26.31 10.02 10.55
C GLY A 481 -25.65 8.77 9.94
N VAL A 482 -25.00 7.93 10.75
CA VAL A 482 -24.43 6.65 10.31
C VAL A 482 -25.19 5.51 10.99
N PRO A 483 -25.78 4.56 10.24
CA PRO A 483 -26.43 3.40 10.83
C PRO A 483 -25.39 2.48 11.50
N ARG A 484 -25.85 1.57 12.37
CA ARG A 484 -24.95 0.53 12.90
C ARG A 484 -24.51 -0.38 11.75
N LEU A 485 -23.19 -0.50 11.58
CA LEU A 485 -22.59 -1.19 10.44
C LEU A 485 -22.26 -2.64 10.78
N PHE A 486 -22.62 -3.53 9.87
CA PHE A 486 -22.23 -4.93 9.87
C PHE A 486 -21.12 -5.17 8.84
N PRO A 487 -20.35 -6.27 8.97
CA PRO A 487 -19.42 -6.71 7.94
C PRO A 487 -20.03 -6.71 6.53
N PRO A 488 -19.21 -6.52 5.48
CA PRO A 488 -19.69 -6.64 4.11
C PRO A 488 -20.38 -7.99 3.90
N VAL A 489 -21.56 -7.97 3.29
CA VAL A 489 -22.16 -9.19 2.75
C VAL A 489 -21.34 -9.63 1.54
N ILE A 490 -20.51 -10.66 1.72
CA ILE A 490 -19.81 -11.31 0.62
C ILE A 490 -20.87 -12.10 -0.15
N PRO A 491 -21.12 -11.82 -1.45
CA PRO A 491 -21.96 -12.69 -2.25
C PRO A 491 -21.35 -14.09 -2.21
N THR A 492 -22.06 -15.07 -1.66
CA THR A 492 -21.65 -16.45 -1.81
C THR A 492 -21.50 -16.70 -3.31
N PRO A 493 -20.34 -17.22 -3.79
CA PRO A 493 -20.26 -17.63 -5.18
C PRO A 493 -21.44 -18.55 -5.45
N PRO A 494 -22.11 -18.42 -6.62
CA PRO A 494 -23.18 -19.36 -6.96
C PRO A 494 -22.63 -20.77 -6.73
N PRO A 495 -23.42 -21.68 -6.13
CA PRO A 495 -22.98 -23.04 -5.94
C PRO A 495 -22.40 -23.52 -7.28
N PRO A 496 -21.24 -24.21 -7.27
CA PRO A 496 -20.68 -24.73 -8.50
C PRO A 496 -21.81 -25.42 -9.26
N PRO A 497 -21.92 -25.22 -10.59
CA PRO A 497 -22.94 -25.90 -11.36
C PRO A 497 -22.90 -27.38 -10.95
N PRO A 498 -24.06 -28.02 -10.71
CA PRO A 498 -24.07 -29.41 -10.31
C PRO A 498 -23.13 -30.17 -11.24
N PRO A 499 -22.28 -31.08 -10.71
CA PRO A 499 -21.47 -31.91 -11.58
C PRO A 499 -22.39 -32.46 -12.67
N PRO A 500 -21.95 -32.49 -13.94
CA PRO A 500 -22.76 -33.10 -14.99
C PRO A 500 -23.23 -34.46 -14.46
N PRO A 501 -24.51 -34.82 -14.64
CA PRO A 501 -25.04 -36.05 -14.08
C PRO A 501 -24.03 -37.16 -14.36
N SER A 502 -23.61 -37.86 -13.30
CA SER A 502 -22.76 -39.03 -13.43
C SER A 502 -23.37 -39.86 -14.56
N LYS A 503 -22.65 -40.01 -15.68
CA LYS A 503 -23.11 -40.89 -16.75
C LYS A 503 -23.48 -42.20 -16.09
N GLU A 504 -24.71 -42.66 -16.25
CA GLU A 504 -25.09 -43.97 -15.73
C GLU A 504 -24.08 -44.99 -16.28
N PRO A 505 -23.56 -45.90 -15.44
CA PRO A 505 -22.67 -46.94 -15.93
C PRO A 505 -23.40 -47.72 -17.04
N PRO A 506 -22.71 -48.07 -18.14
CA PRO A 506 -23.35 -48.80 -19.23
C PRO A 506 -23.97 -50.08 -18.69
N SER A 507 -25.19 -50.42 -19.11
CA SER A 507 -25.84 -51.64 -18.65
C SER A 507 -25.07 -52.89 -19.12
N ASP A 508 -25.30 -54.03 -18.47
CA ASP A 508 -24.66 -55.31 -18.84
C ASP A 508 -24.93 -55.67 -20.31
N GLU A 509 -26.12 -55.32 -20.81
CA GLU A 509 -26.52 -55.54 -22.20
C GLU A 509 -25.76 -54.64 -23.18
N GLU A 510 -25.56 -53.37 -22.83
CA GLU A 510 -24.77 -52.43 -23.65
C GLU A 510 -23.28 -52.84 -23.68
N LEU A 511 -22.75 -53.32 -22.56
CA LEU A 511 -21.40 -53.86 -22.48
C LEU A 511 -21.25 -55.13 -23.32
N ARG A 512 -22.18 -56.09 -23.23
CA ARG A 512 -22.17 -57.32 -24.05
C ARG A 512 -22.21 -57.01 -25.54
N ASN A 513 -23.11 -56.13 -25.98
CA ASN A 513 -23.18 -55.75 -27.38
C ASN A 513 -21.89 -55.07 -27.86
N ALA A 514 -21.30 -54.20 -27.04
CA ALA A 514 -20.01 -53.58 -27.37
C ALA A 514 -18.84 -54.57 -27.38
N ILE A 515 -18.85 -55.58 -26.50
CA ILE A 515 -17.87 -56.67 -26.49
C ILE A 515 -17.98 -57.48 -27.79
N LEU A 516 -19.19 -57.88 -28.19
CA LEU A 516 -19.42 -58.60 -29.45
C LEU A 516 -18.93 -57.82 -30.67
N ASP A 517 -19.15 -56.50 -30.70
CA ASP A 517 -18.64 -55.65 -31.78
C ASP A 517 -17.11 -55.67 -31.82
N ILE A 518 -16.43 -55.58 -30.67
CA ILE A 518 -14.97 -55.60 -30.59
C ILE A 518 -14.43 -56.97 -31.00
N LEU A 519 -15.02 -58.07 -30.48
CA LEU A 519 -14.60 -59.43 -30.78
C LEU A 519 -14.71 -59.78 -32.28
N LYS A 520 -15.65 -59.17 -33.02
CA LYS A 520 -15.81 -59.38 -34.47
C LYS A 520 -14.67 -58.80 -35.32
N VAL A 521 -14.02 -57.73 -34.88
CA VAL A 521 -12.97 -57.03 -35.65
C VAL A 521 -11.57 -57.22 -35.08
N MET A 522 -11.44 -57.93 -33.96
CA MET A 522 -10.18 -58.05 -33.25
C MET A 522 -9.40 -59.31 -33.66
N ASP A 523 -8.09 -59.15 -33.86
CA ASP A 523 -7.17 -60.26 -34.07
C ASP A 523 -6.72 -60.83 -32.71
N PHE A 524 -7.22 -62.02 -32.38
CA PHE A 524 -6.94 -62.72 -31.13
C PHE A 524 -5.47 -63.12 -30.93
N LYS A 525 -4.63 -63.05 -31.96
CA LYS A 525 -3.18 -63.27 -31.81
C LYS A 525 -2.43 -62.04 -31.28
N MET A 526 -3.02 -60.85 -31.36
CA MET A 526 -2.35 -59.57 -31.12
C MET A 526 -2.97 -58.72 -30.00
N ALA A 527 -4.20 -59.03 -29.57
CA ALA A 527 -4.92 -58.25 -28.56
C ALA A 527 -4.99 -58.97 -27.21
N SER A 528 -4.71 -58.24 -26.12
CA SER A 528 -4.86 -58.72 -24.75
C SER A 528 -6.20 -58.32 -24.14
N PHE A 529 -6.59 -58.98 -23.05
CA PHE A 529 -7.79 -58.65 -22.28
C PHE A 529 -7.83 -57.17 -21.82
N THR A 530 -6.65 -56.61 -21.51
CA THR A 530 -6.50 -55.21 -21.12
C THR A 530 -6.80 -54.25 -22.27
N ASP A 531 -6.53 -54.64 -23.52
CA ASP A 531 -6.81 -53.84 -24.71
C ASP A 531 -8.31 -53.73 -24.98
N ILE A 532 -9.05 -54.81 -24.73
CA ILE A 532 -10.52 -54.83 -24.84
C ILE A 532 -11.14 -53.88 -23.80
N ILE A 533 -10.68 -53.95 -22.54
CA ILE A 533 -11.16 -53.06 -21.49
C ILE A 533 -10.86 -51.60 -21.80
N LYS A 534 -9.69 -51.31 -22.37
CA LYS A 534 -9.32 -49.94 -22.76
C LYS A 534 -10.21 -49.42 -23.89
N GLN A 535 -10.50 -50.23 -24.90
CA GLN A 535 -11.42 -49.84 -25.97
C GLN A 535 -12.85 -49.64 -25.46
N LEU A 536 -13.32 -50.46 -24.52
CA LEU A 536 -14.62 -50.28 -23.88
C LEU A 536 -14.67 -49.00 -23.03
N ALA A 537 -13.63 -48.73 -22.23
CA ALA A 537 -13.54 -47.52 -21.41
C ALA A 537 -13.54 -46.25 -22.28
N ASP A 538 -12.83 -46.27 -23.42
CA ASP A 538 -12.81 -45.18 -24.40
C ASP A 538 -14.17 -45.02 -25.11
N LYS A 539 -14.84 -46.12 -25.49
CA LYS A 539 -16.16 -46.11 -26.15
C LYS A 539 -17.24 -45.49 -25.27
N PHE A 540 -17.28 -45.85 -23.99
CA PHE A 540 -18.28 -45.33 -23.05
C PHE A 540 -17.85 -44.03 -22.36
N ARG A 541 -16.57 -43.65 -22.45
CA ARG A 541 -15.93 -42.57 -21.67
C ARG A 541 -16.30 -42.69 -20.19
N TYR A 542 -16.12 -43.90 -19.65
CA TYR A 542 -16.48 -44.29 -18.28
C TYR A 542 -15.38 -45.20 -17.72
N ASP A 543 -15.06 -45.04 -16.43
CA ASP A 543 -14.08 -45.91 -15.78
C ASP A 543 -14.68 -47.29 -15.51
N LEU A 544 -14.28 -48.27 -16.30
CA LEU A 544 -14.73 -49.67 -16.20
C LEU A 544 -13.85 -50.52 -15.28
N THR A 545 -12.83 -49.93 -14.63
CA THR A 545 -11.96 -50.62 -13.67
C THR A 545 -12.76 -51.38 -12.58
N PRO A 546 -13.85 -50.83 -11.99
CA PRO A 546 -14.65 -51.54 -10.99
C PRO A 546 -15.41 -52.75 -11.54
N ARG A 547 -15.60 -52.83 -12.87
CA ARG A 547 -16.37 -53.88 -13.55
C ARG A 547 -15.51 -54.89 -14.31
N LYS A 548 -14.18 -54.80 -14.17
CA LYS A 548 -13.20 -55.63 -14.87
C LYS A 548 -13.52 -57.14 -14.79
N SER A 549 -13.81 -57.66 -13.60
CA SER A 549 -14.13 -59.08 -13.39
C SER A 549 -15.44 -59.52 -14.06
N SER A 550 -16.44 -58.64 -14.12
CA SER A 550 -17.72 -58.92 -14.78
C SER A 550 -17.57 -58.93 -16.31
N ILE A 551 -16.79 -58.00 -16.85
CA ILE A 551 -16.45 -57.94 -18.28
C ILE A 551 -15.62 -59.17 -18.70
N GLU A 552 -14.75 -59.67 -17.83
CA GLU A 552 -13.97 -60.89 -18.07
C GLU A 552 -14.84 -62.12 -18.28
N VAL A 553 -15.84 -62.29 -17.41
CA VAL A 553 -16.82 -63.36 -17.53
C VAL A 553 -17.68 -63.20 -18.78
N MET A 554 -18.09 -61.97 -19.14
CA MET A 554 -18.84 -61.71 -20.38
C MET A 554 -18.04 -62.09 -21.62
N ILE A 555 -16.77 -61.69 -21.69
CA ILE A 555 -15.90 -62.03 -22.82
C ILE A 555 -15.67 -63.54 -22.91
N GLN A 556 -15.45 -64.22 -21.80
CA GLN A 556 -15.32 -65.68 -21.75
C GLN A 556 -16.59 -66.43 -22.16
N TYR A 557 -17.76 -65.83 -21.95
CA TYR A 557 -19.04 -66.43 -22.34
C TYR A 557 -19.33 -66.26 -23.84
N GLU A 558 -18.90 -65.15 -24.44
CA GLU A 558 -19.14 -64.83 -25.85
C GLU A 558 -18.04 -65.34 -26.82
N LEU A 559 -16.83 -65.65 -26.30
CA LEU A 559 -15.77 -66.39 -26.99
C LEU A 559 -16.08 -67.89 -27.05
#